data_AF-A0A8H6RV56-F1
#
_entry.id   AF-A0A8H6RV56-F1
#
_cell.length_a   1.000
_cell.length_b   1.000
_cell.length_c   1.000
_cell.angle_alpha   90.00
_cell.angle_beta   90.00
_cell.angle_gamma   90.00
#
_symmetry.space_group_name_H-M   'P 1'
#
loop_
_entity.id
_entity.type
_entity.pdbx_description
1 polymer ?
#
loop_
_entity_poly.entity_id
_entity_poly.type
_entity_poly.pdbx_seq_one_letter_code
_entity_poly.pdbx_strand_id
1 'polypeptide(L)'
;MTPPYRVDHVGSLLRPLELIEARAPLTRSQRGWGEPATDDELAKLPKITADSIRAVVKKQIEEGVRTISSGEYERTTFFDGMFEALSGVEQRRFSWDAYHPDLPTNRPLKKWGMTGRDSFIATGRVKREKPAYVDDWLFLRSCLPEERWKDAKMTMPPPTWEFAQLSKAYTDDSGYISDEEYLSDVASAMREEILELYDNGLRNIQIDDPNWSSFCDESWTKSLRKHGVDIRKWLELTVHAHNTLLRDLPADLNIGLHICRGNYPKGVYIVSGGYEKIAAKLFRETAYKIFYLEFDSPRAGDFGPLKHIPASRAVVLGVVSTKEAKLENFSETKERILAAARVIADARGISKDEALQEHLAISPQCGFSSDHSGGGEGVTQAIMWEKLKLLRDLAAELWPNWRSSYVDSDRS
;
A
#
# COMPACT_ATOMS: atom_id res chain seq x y z
N MET A 1 -8.38 -10.92 16.50
CA MET A 1 -7.76 -9.69 17.04
C MET A 1 -8.49 -8.53 16.42
N THR A 2 -9.13 -7.68 17.21
CA THR A 2 -9.86 -6.51 16.70
C THR A 2 -8.95 -5.56 15.91
N PRO A 3 -9.31 -5.17 14.67
CA PRO A 3 -8.63 -4.10 13.94
C PRO A 3 -8.55 -2.80 14.76
N PRO A 4 -7.48 -1.99 14.61
CA PRO A 4 -7.37 -0.70 15.30
C PRO A 4 -8.45 0.28 14.85
N TYR A 5 -8.92 0.17 13.60
CA TYR A 5 -9.98 0.99 13.02
C TYR A 5 -11.01 0.12 12.29
N ARG A 6 -12.30 0.46 12.39
CA ARG A 6 -13.37 -0.20 11.61
C ARG A 6 -13.45 0.29 10.18
N VAL A 7 -13.11 1.55 9.97
CA VAL A 7 -13.01 2.18 8.65
C VAL A 7 -11.61 2.73 8.52
N ASP A 8 -10.96 2.36 7.43
CA ASP A 8 -9.63 2.83 7.07
C ASP A 8 -9.64 3.22 5.58
N HIS A 9 -8.59 3.88 5.11
CA HIS A 9 -8.31 4.10 3.69
C HIS A 9 -6.88 3.70 3.40
N VAL A 10 -6.55 3.31 2.18
CA VAL A 10 -5.23 2.69 1.92
C VAL A 10 -4.06 3.66 2.11
N GLY A 11 -4.16 4.91 1.67
CA GLY A 11 -3.06 5.87 1.85
C GLY A 11 -3.23 7.06 0.92
N SER A 12 -2.92 6.88 -0.36
CA SER A 12 -3.07 7.91 -1.38
C SER A 12 -4.51 8.41 -1.58
N LEU A 13 -4.63 9.73 -1.73
CA LEU A 13 -5.88 10.45 -2.01
C LEU A 13 -5.78 11.18 -3.37
N LEU A 14 -6.91 11.59 -3.94
CA LEU A 14 -6.91 12.39 -5.18
C LEU A 14 -6.27 13.76 -4.93
N ARG A 15 -5.19 14.06 -5.65
CA ARG A 15 -4.49 15.35 -5.59
C ARG A 15 -5.37 16.49 -6.12
N PRO A 16 -5.33 17.70 -5.52
CA PRO A 16 -5.98 18.87 -6.10
C PRO A 16 -5.31 19.24 -7.44
N LEU A 17 -6.07 19.89 -8.34
CA LEU A 17 -5.59 20.23 -9.68
C LEU A 17 -4.28 21.04 -9.65
N GLU A 18 -4.19 22.01 -8.75
CA GLU A 18 -2.99 22.84 -8.56
C GLU A 18 -1.74 21.98 -8.27
N LEU A 19 -1.87 20.95 -7.44
CA LEU A 19 -0.75 20.04 -7.14
C LEU A 19 -0.42 19.15 -8.34
N ILE A 20 -1.42 18.67 -9.08
CA ILE A 20 -1.20 17.87 -10.30
C ILE A 20 -0.40 18.68 -11.32
N GLU A 21 -0.79 19.93 -11.55
CA GLU A 21 -0.12 20.85 -12.48
C GLU A 21 1.30 21.18 -12.01
N ALA A 22 1.49 21.48 -10.72
CA ALA A 22 2.80 21.75 -10.15
C ALA A 22 3.77 20.55 -10.21
N ARG A 23 3.25 19.32 -10.13
CA ARG A 23 4.07 18.09 -10.22
C ARG A 23 4.32 17.60 -11.64
N ALA A 24 3.60 18.11 -12.64
CA ALA A 24 3.73 17.64 -14.02
C ALA A 24 5.17 17.76 -14.55
N PRO A 25 5.94 18.85 -14.32
CA PRO A 25 7.33 18.95 -14.74
C PRO A 25 8.25 17.92 -14.08
N LEU A 26 8.12 17.74 -12.75
CA LEU A 26 8.91 16.76 -12.01
C LEU A 26 8.66 15.36 -12.55
N THR A 27 7.40 14.98 -12.75
CA THR A 27 7.09 13.62 -13.20
C THR A 27 7.51 13.40 -14.64
N ARG A 28 7.33 14.40 -15.49
CA ARG A 28 7.84 14.41 -16.86
C ARG A 28 9.34 14.06 -16.87
N SER A 29 10.11 14.71 -16.00
CA SER A 29 11.55 14.48 -15.85
C SER A 29 11.87 13.09 -15.34
N GLN A 30 11.23 12.67 -14.24
CA GLN A 30 11.43 11.36 -13.62
C GLN A 30 11.06 10.20 -14.57
N ARG A 31 10.12 10.42 -15.50
CA ARG A 31 9.72 9.42 -16.49
C ARG A 31 10.56 9.46 -17.77
N GLY A 32 11.44 10.45 -17.92
CA GLY A 32 12.20 10.68 -19.14
C GLY A 32 11.32 11.06 -20.33
N TRP A 33 10.23 11.79 -20.09
CA TRP A 33 9.27 12.20 -21.12
C TRP A 33 9.55 13.63 -21.59
N GLY A 34 10.28 13.85 -22.67
CA GLY A 34 10.57 15.23 -23.11
C GLY A 34 11.57 15.96 -22.20
N GLU A 35 11.53 17.30 -22.20
CA GLU A 35 12.55 18.12 -21.55
C GLU A 35 12.51 18.02 -20.01
N PRO A 36 13.67 17.99 -19.33
CA PRO A 36 13.75 18.09 -17.87
C PRO A 36 13.06 19.33 -17.32
N ALA A 37 12.59 19.24 -16.08
CA ALA A 37 12.04 20.35 -15.35
C ALA A 37 13.13 21.38 -15.07
N THR A 38 12.76 22.64 -15.23
CA THR A 38 13.59 23.79 -14.86
C THR A 38 13.57 24.02 -13.36
N ASP A 39 14.60 24.68 -12.83
CA ASP A 39 14.66 25.05 -11.42
C ASP A 39 13.46 25.92 -11.00
N ASP A 40 13.01 26.82 -11.88
CA ASP A 40 11.84 27.68 -11.65
C ASP A 40 10.51 26.90 -11.57
N GLU A 41 10.37 25.83 -12.37
CA GLU A 41 9.22 24.92 -12.29
C GLU A 41 9.21 24.16 -10.95
N LEU A 42 10.38 23.75 -10.45
CA LEU A 42 10.52 22.96 -9.23
C LEU A 42 10.47 23.81 -7.95
N ALA A 43 10.90 25.08 -8.00
CA ALA A 43 10.99 25.96 -6.83
C ALA A 43 9.66 26.19 -6.09
N LYS A 44 8.53 26.08 -6.81
CA LYS A 44 7.18 26.28 -6.23
C LYS A 44 6.60 25.02 -5.60
N LEU A 45 7.11 23.85 -5.96
CA LEU A 45 6.52 22.56 -5.59
C LEU A 45 6.48 22.32 -4.08
N PRO A 46 7.54 22.59 -3.28
CA PRO A 46 7.50 22.34 -1.84
C PRO A 46 6.37 23.08 -1.13
N LYS A 47 6.13 24.35 -1.49
CA LYS A 47 5.04 25.14 -0.91
C LYS A 47 3.66 24.60 -1.29
N ILE A 48 3.44 24.31 -2.57
CA ILE A 48 2.15 23.80 -3.07
C ILE A 48 1.85 22.42 -2.46
N THR A 49 2.85 21.54 -2.35
CA THR A 49 2.73 20.24 -1.68
C THR A 49 2.36 20.42 -0.20
N ALA A 50 3.09 21.27 0.52
CA ALA A 50 2.83 21.51 1.94
C ALA A 50 1.43 22.08 2.21
N ASP A 51 0.98 23.03 1.38
CA ASP A 51 -0.36 23.61 1.50
C ASP A 51 -1.45 22.59 1.13
N SER A 52 -1.22 21.75 0.12
CA SER A 52 -2.14 20.67 -0.28
C SER A 52 -2.27 19.60 0.82
N ILE A 53 -1.17 19.23 1.48
CA ILE A 53 -1.17 18.28 2.60
C ILE A 53 -1.94 18.87 3.78
N ARG A 54 -1.67 20.13 4.17
CA ARG A 54 -2.45 20.81 5.22
C ARG A 54 -3.95 20.81 4.93
N ALA A 55 -4.32 21.11 3.68
CA ALA A 55 -5.70 21.13 3.26
C ALA A 55 -6.36 19.75 3.32
N VAL A 56 -5.69 18.69 2.84
CA VAL A 56 -6.26 17.34 2.83
C VAL A 56 -6.32 16.72 4.23
N VAL A 57 -5.36 17.03 5.12
CA VAL A 57 -5.41 16.62 6.54
C VAL A 57 -6.61 17.26 7.22
N LYS A 58 -6.80 18.58 7.06
CA LYS A 58 -7.97 19.28 7.59
C LYS A 58 -9.27 18.69 7.04
N LYS A 59 -9.32 18.40 5.73
CA LYS A 59 -10.53 17.87 5.10
C LYS A 59 -10.88 16.46 5.58
N GLN A 60 -9.89 15.60 5.80
CA GLN A 60 -10.10 14.28 6.40
C GLN A 60 -10.75 14.39 7.79
N ILE A 61 -10.29 15.33 8.62
CA ILE A 61 -10.87 15.60 9.95
C ILE A 61 -12.31 16.10 9.82
N GLU A 62 -12.58 17.08 8.96
CA GLU A 62 -13.92 17.63 8.71
C GLU A 62 -14.90 16.55 8.22
N GLU A 63 -14.44 15.62 7.39
CA GLU A 63 -15.24 14.50 6.88
C GLU A 63 -15.29 13.31 7.86
N GLY A 64 -14.72 13.43 9.06
CA GLY A 64 -14.72 12.38 10.08
C GLY A 64 -14.00 11.11 9.64
N VAL A 65 -13.00 11.23 8.78
CA VAL A 65 -12.06 10.15 8.45
C VAL A 65 -11.14 9.97 9.66
N ARG A 66 -11.04 8.74 10.18
CA ARG A 66 -10.27 8.48 11.39
C ARG A 66 -8.78 8.33 11.10
N THR A 67 -8.41 7.37 10.27
CA THR A 67 -7.03 7.25 9.80
C THR A 67 -6.69 8.48 8.96
N ILE A 68 -5.61 9.18 9.29
CA ILE A 68 -5.19 10.40 8.56
C ILE A 68 -3.90 10.10 7.81
N SER A 69 -3.82 10.45 6.52
CA SER A 69 -2.55 10.46 5.78
C SER A 69 -2.27 11.82 5.15
N SER A 70 -1.06 12.00 4.63
CA SER A 70 -0.70 13.09 3.72
C SER A 70 -1.39 13.01 2.35
N GLY A 71 -2.09 11.92 2.07
CA GLY A 71 -2.57 11.58 0.74
C GLY A 71 -1.45 11.15 -0.23
N GLU A 72 -0.22 10.94 0.26
CA GLU A 72 1.00 10.69 -0.53
C GLU A 72 1.30 11.81 -1.54
N TYR A 73 0.93 13.05 -1.20
CA TYR A 73 1.04 14.21 -2.08
C TYR A 73 2.49 14.63 -2.37
N GLU A 74 3.39 14.29 -1.45
CA GLU A 74 4.84 14.45 -1.51
C GLU A 74 5.51 13.49 -2.52
N ARG A 75 4.90 12.34 -2.79
CA ARG A 75 5.45 11.29 -3.67
C ARG A 75 4.89 11.34 -5.09
N THR A 76 5.71 10.99 -6.09
CA THR A 76 5.27 10.77 -7.47
C THR A 76 4.78 9.33 -7.63
N THR A 77 5.53 8.37 -7.08
CA THR A 77 5.20 6.94 -7.00
C THR A 77 5.26 6.48 -5.55
N PHE A 78 4.47 5.47 -5.17
CA PHE A 78 4.30 5.07 -3.77
C PHE A 78 5.60 4.69 -3.02
N PHE A 79 6.63 4.26 -3.75
CA PHE A 79 7.93 3.84 -3.20
C PHE A 79 9.01 4.93 -3.19
N ASP A 80 8.74 6.11 -3.77
CA ASP A 80 9.72 7.20 -3.86
C ASP A 80 10.30 7.51 -2.47
N GLY A 81 11.60 7.78 -2.41
CA GLY A 81 12.33 8.18 -1.20
C GLY A 81 12.93 7.01 -0.42
N MET A 82 12.34 5.81 -0.48
CA MET A 82 12.84 4.67 0.30
C MET A 82 14.18 4.17 -0.22
N PHE A 83 14.25 3.80 -1.50
CA PHE A 83 15.47 3.21 -2.06
C PHE A 83 16.58 4.25 -2.25
N GLU A 84 16.22 5.52 -2.45
CA GLU A 84 17.14 6.67 -2.47
C GLU A 84 17.77 7.00 -1.11
N ALA A 85 17.19 6.49 -0.02
CA ALA A 85 17.73 6.62 1.33
C ALA A 85 18.69 5.49 1.72
N LEU A 86 18.88 4.51 0.83
CA LEU A 86 19.76 3.36 1.04
C LEU A 86 21.12 3.59 0.39
N SER A 87 22.19 3.27 1.11
CA SER A 87 23.54 3.11 0.55
C SER A 87 23.70 1.72 -0.05
N GLY A 88 24.70 1.54 -0.92
CA GLY A 88 24.99 0.25 -1.56
C GLY A 88 24.03 -0.11 -2.70
N VAL A 89 23.13 0.79 -3.08
CA VAL A 89 22.27 0.67 -4.26
C VAL A 89 22.54 1.80 -5.26
N GLU A 90 22.30 1.52 -6.53
CA GLU A 90 22.41 2.49 -7.60
C GLU A 90 21.11 2.51 -8.42
N GLN A 91 20.54 3.70 -8.63
CA GLN A 91 19.42 3.88 -9.53
C GLN A 91 19.91 3.83 -10.98
N ARG A 92 19.34 2.94 -11.78
CA ARG A 92 19.66 2.82 -13.20
C ARG A 92 18.41 2.66 -14.05
N ARG A 93 18.47 3.15 -15.29
CA ARG A 93 17.49 2.84 -16.33
C ARG A 93 17.75 1.45 -16.89
N PHE A 94 16.79 0.56 -16.77
CA PHE A 94 16.89 -0.82 -17.29
C PHE A 94 15.94 -1.05 -18.46
N SER A 95 16.39 -1.76 -19.49
CA SER A 95 15.50 -2.32 -20.51
C SER A 95 14.65 -3.45 -19.92
N TRP A 96 13.58 -3.82 -20.61
CA TRP A 96 12.67 -4.86 -20.11
C TRP A 96 13.29 -6.25 -19.92
N ASP A 97 14.44 -6.53 -20.54
CA ASP A 97 15.14 -7.81 -20.43
C ASP A 97 15.81 -8.01 -19.07
N ALA A 98 16.08 -6.91 -18.34
CA ALA A 98 16.61 -6.97 -16.98
C ALA A 98 15.51 -7.24 -15.93
N TYR A 99 14.22 -7.19 -16.31
CA TYR A 99 13.11 -7.46 -15.40
C TYR A 99 12.68 -8.92 -15.47
N HIS A 100 11.98 -9.39 -14.44
CA HIS A 100 11.34 -10.70 -14.50
C HIS A 100 10.37 -10.82 -15.68
N PRO A 101 10.31 -12.01 -16.33
CA PRO A 101 9.54 -12.20 -17.55
C PRO A 101 8.05 -12.00 -17.29
N ASP A 102 7.39 -11.29 -18.22
CA ASP A 102 5.95 -11.00 -18.22
C ASP A 102 5.39 -10.43 -16.90
N LEU A 103 6.23 -9.75 -16.10
CA LEU A 103 5.87 -9.18 -14.82
C LEU A 103 4.61 -8.29 -14.95
N PRO A 104 3.54 -8.55 -14.17
CA PRO A 104 2.26 -7.85 -14.35
C PRO A 104 2.35 -6.33 -14.24
N THR A 105 3.20 -5.82 -13.34
CA THR A 105 3.43 -4.39 -13.12
C THR A 105 4.00 -3.68 -14.36
N ASN A 106 4.72 -4.40 -15.23
CA ASN A 106 5.37 -3.86 -16.42
C ASN A 106 4.48 -3.94 -17.68
N ARG A 107 3.43 -4.76 -17.69
CA ARG A 107 2.60 -4.98 -18.90
C ARG A 107 1.93 -3.70 -19.40
N PRO A 108 1.28 -2.86 -18.55
CA PRO A 108 0.71 -1.60 -19.01
C PRO A 108 1.77 -0.65 -19.58
N LEU A 109 2.94 -0.57 -18.94
CA LEU A 109 4.04 0.30 -19.35
C LEU A 109 4.57 -0.10 -20.74
N LYS A 110 4.75 -1.41 -21.00
CA LYS A 110 5.10 -1.94 -22.32
C LYS A 110 4.04 -1.59 -23.37
N LYS A 111 2.75 -1.72 -23.04
CA LYS A 111 1.64 -1.37 -23.93
C LYS A 111 1.61 0.12 -24.27
N TRP A 112 2.06 0.98 -23.36
CA TRP A 112 2.21 2.41 -23.57
C TRP A 112 3.51 2.81 -24.29
N GLY A 113 4.27 1.84 -24.81
CA GLY A 113 5.45 2.09 -25.64
C GLY A 113 6.72 2.41 -24.86
N MET A 114 6.73 2.25 -23.53
CA MET A 114 7.95 2.39 -22.76
C MET A 114 8.93 1.26 -23.12
N THR A 115 10.23 1.57 -23.18
CA THR A 115 11.32 0.63 -23.55
C THR A 115 12.03 0.02 -22.34
N GLY A 116 11.69 0.50 -21.16
CA GLY A 116 12.32 0.18 -19.90
C GLY A 116 11.82 1.11 -18.81
N ARG A 117 12.34 0.96 -17.59
CA ARG A 117 12.12 1.90 -16.50
C ARG A 117 13.27 1.90 -15.49
N ASP A 118 13.24 2.85 -14.58
CA ASP A 118 14.26 3.00 -13.54
C ASP A 118 13.99 1.97 -12.43
N SER A 119 15.06 1.43 -11.87
CA SER A 119 15.07 0.49 -10.74
C SER A 119 16.35 0.70 -9.94
N PHE A 120 16.41 0.15 -8.73
CA PHE A 120 17.60 0.17 -7.89
C PHE A 120 18.27 -1.20 -7.89
N ILE A 121 19.54 -1.25 -8.26
CA ILE A 121 20.36 -2.47 -8.18
C ILE A 121 21.37 -2.32 -7.06
N ALA A 122 21.53 -3.33 -6.22
CA ALA A 122 22.59 -3.34 -5.21
C ALA A 122 23.96 -3.55 -5.85
N THR A 123 24.86 -2.59 -5.63
CA THR A 123 26.26 -2.60 -6.05
C THR A 123 27.21 -2.79 -4.86
N GLY A 124 26.67 -2.83 -3.65
CA GLY A 124 27.35 -3.11 -2.39
C GLY A 124 26.36 -3.56 -1.32
N ARG A 125 26.83 -3.70 -0.08
CA ARG A 125 25.97 -4.01 1.06
C ARG A 125 25.00 -2.87 1.35
N VAL A 126 23.71 -3.19 1.31
CA VAL A 126 22.61 -2.27 1.57
C VAL A 126 22.56 -1.90 3.05
N LYS A 127 22.53 -0.59 3.32
CA LYS A 127 22.29 -0.03 4.65
C LYS A 127 21.46 1.23 4.52
N ARG A 128 20.66 1.55 5.55
CA ARG A 128 20.01 2.85 5.63
C ARG A 128 21.08 3.92 5.86
N GLU A 129 21.17 4.88 4.94
CA GLU A 129 22.15 5.96 5.01
C GLU A 129 21.58 7.22 5.66
N LYS A 130 20.30 7.50 5.40
CA LYS A 130 19.57 8.66 5.88
C LYS A 130 18.09 8.32 6.08
N PRO A 131 17.30 9.19 6.74
CA PRO A 131 15.87 9.00 6.81
C PRO A 131 15.18 9.08 5.45
N ALA A 132 14.26 8.15 5.22
CA ALA A 132 13.46 8.12 3.99
C ALA A 132 12.18 8.95 4.12
N TYR A 133 11.48 8.81 5.26
CA TYR A 133 10.13 9.31 5.48
C TYR A 133 9.96 10.06 6.80
N VAL A 134 11.02 10.20 7.61
CA VAL A 134 10.94 10.94 8.87
C VAL A 134 10.51 12.39 8.65
N ASP A 135 11.06 13.09 7.65
CA ASP A 135 10.66 14.48 7.36
C ASP A 135 9.18 14.59 6.92
N ASP A 136 8.72 13.66 6.09
CA ASP A 136 7.31 13.57 5.68
C ASP A 136 6.40 13.33 6.90
N TRP A 137 6.82 12.44 7.80
CA TRP A 137 6.12 12.18 9.06
C TRP A 137 6.10 13.41 9.95
N LEU A 138 7.24 14.07 10.18
CA LEU A 138 7.32 15.27 11.01
C LEU A 138 6.41 16.38 10.47
N PHE A 139 6.30 16.51 9.15
CA PHE A 139 5.40 17.45 8.52
C PHE A 139 3.91 17.07 8.73
N LEU A 140 3.52 15.82 8.44
CA LEU A 140 2.16 15.33 8.70
C LEU A 140 1.77 15.50 10.17
N ARG A 141 2.69 15.12 11.07
CA ARG A 141 2.57 15.26 12.52
C ARG A 141 2.33 16.71 12.93
N SER A 142 3.03 17.68 12.30
CA SER A 142 2.83 19.11 12.58
C SER A 142 1.46 19.66 12.17
N CYS A 143 0.73 18.93 11.31
CA CYS A 143 -0.63 19.28 10.91
C CYS A 143 -1.70 18.76 11.90
N LEU A 144 -1.29 18.04 12.94
CA LEU A 144 -2.15 17.36 13.90
C LEU A 144 -1.77 17.73 15.34
N PRO A 145 -2.75 17.84 16.25
CA PRO A 145 -2.43 17.88 17.67
C PRO A 145 -1.91 16.50 18.14
N GLU A 146 -1.15 16.48 19.23
CA GLU A 146 -0.40 15.30 19.70
C GLU A 146 -1.30 14.08 19.95
N GLU A 147 -2.47 14.29 20.54
CA GLU A 147 -3.45 13.24 20.83
C GLU A 147 -4.01 12.54 19.58
N ARG A 148 -3.85 13.16 18.40
CA ARG A 148 -4.26 12.63 17.09
C ARG A 148 -3.12 11.97 16.33
N TRP A 149 -1.87 12.00 16.81
CA TRP A 149 -0.75 11.35 16.12
C TRP A 149 -0.95 9.86 15.93
N LYS A 150 -1.59 9.19 16.91
CA LYS A 150 -1.93 7.77 16.82
C LYS A 150 -2.84 7.42 15.63
N ASP A 151 -3.60 8.40 15.14
CA ASP A 151 -4.51 8.22 14.01
C ASP A 151 -3.82 8.43 12.66
N ALA A 152 -2.62 9.01 12.65
CA ALA A 152 -1.87 9.23 11.44
C ALA A 152 -1.25 7.93 10.94
N LYS A 153 -1.25 7.74 9.62
CA LYS A 153 -0.71 6.55 8.95
C LYS A 153 0.25 6.93 7.84
N MET A 154 1.41 6.28 7.83
CA MET A 154 2.36 6.33 6.72
C MET A 154 2.34 5.02 5.92
N THR A 155 2.53 5.12 4.61
CA THR A 155 2.71 3.97 3.71
C THR A 155 4.20 3.82 3.37
N MET A 156 4.66 2.58 3.22
CA MET A 156 6.03 2.24 2.80
C MET A 156 6.00 1.12 1.76
N PRO A 157 6.96 1.08 0.81
CA PRO A 157 7.08 -0.03 -0.12
C PRO A 157 7.52 -1.33 0.60
N PRO A 158 7.48 -2.48 -0.08
CA PRO A 158 7.94 -3.72 0.51
C PRO A 158 9.46 -3.89 0.37
N PRO A 159 10.11 -4.64 1.28
CA PRO A 159 11.54 -4.93 1.18
C PRO A 159 11.90 -5.80 -0.02
N THR A 160 10.89 -6.37 -0.68
CA THR A 160 11.01 -7.27 -1.83
C THR A 160 10.84 -6.53 -3.16
N TRP A 161 10.62 -5.21 -3.18
CA TRP A 161 10.23 -4.49 -4.40
C TRP A 161 11.20 -4.71 -5.55
N GLU A 162 12.47 -4.36 -5.38
CA GLU A 162 13.51 -4.47 -6.40
C GLU A 162 13.81 -5.93 -6.76
N PHE A 163 13.80 -6.83 -5.77
CA PHE A 163 13.90 -8.28 -5.99
C PHE A 163 12.77 -8.80 -6.87
N ALA A 164 11.55 -8.25 -6.71
CA ALA A 164 10.42 -8.67 -7.52
C ALA A 164 10.41 -8.06 -8.93
N GLN A 165 11.08 -6.91 -9.11
CA GLN A 165 11.15 -6.24 -10.39
C GLN A 165 12.27 -6.83 -11.27
N LEU A 166 13.51 -6.81 -10.77
CA LEU A 166 14.71 -7.19 -11.52
C LEU A 166 14.94 -8.70 -11.49
N SER A 167 15.35 -9.28 -12.62
CA SER A 167 15.75 -10.69 -12.67
C SER A 167 17.02 -10.99 -11.87
N LYS A 168 17.82 -9.94 -11.60
CA LYS A 168 18.97 -9.95 -10.70
C LYS A 168 19.02 -8.61 -9.93
N ALA A 169 18.80 -8.67 -8.62
CA ALA A 169 18.66 -7.46 -7.79
C ALA A 169 20.00 -6.88 -7.30
N TYR A 170 21.12 -7.59 -7.49
CA TYR A 170 22.45 -7.17 -7.06
C TYR A 170 23.53 -7.60 -8.06
N THR A 171 24.65 -6.88 -8.11
CA THR A 171 25.79 -7.20 -8.98
C THR A 171 26.66 -8.31 -8.37
N ASP A 172 27.49 -8.98 -9.18
CA ASP A 172 28.38 -10.06 -8.70
C ASP A 172 29.44 -9.58 -7.69
N ASP A 173 29.82 -8.30 -7.77
CA ASP A 173 30.77 -7.64 -6.90
C ASP A 173 30.13 -6.92 -5.69
N SER A 174 28.81 -6.99 -5.54
CA SER A 174 28.07 -6.36 -4.43
C SER A 174 28.39 -6.94 -3.04
N GLY A 175 29.00 -8.13 -3.01
CA GLY A 175 29.31 -8.86 -1.79
C GLY A 175 28.15 -9.69 -1.24
N TYR A 176 27.05 -9.85 -1.99
CA TYR A 176 25.98 -10.79 -1.66
C TYR A 176 26.24 -12.16 -2.28
N ILE A 177 26.12 -13.21 -1.47
CA ILE A 177 26.25 -14.60 -1.95
C ILE A 177 24.89 -15.30 -2.10
N SER A 178 23.79 -14.63 -1.71
CA SER A 178 22.44 -15.16 -1.83
C SER A 178 21.36 -14.07 -1.78
N ASP A 179 20.20 -14.37 -2.33
CA ASP A 179 19.01 -13.50 -2.26
C ASP A 179 18.50 -13.34 -0.83
N GLU A 180 18.65 -14.35 0.02
CA GLU A 180 18.24 -14.32 1.43
C GLU A 180 19.04 -13.27 2.20
N GLU A 181 20.35 -13.21 1.98
CA GLU A 181 21.24 -12.23 2.59
C GLU A 181 20.94 -10.80 2.10
N TYR A 182 20.75 -10.64 0.79
CA TYR A 182 20.32 -9.36 0.20
C TYR A 182 19.01 -8.85 0.81
N LEU A 183 17.98 -9.69 0.81
CA LEU A 183 16.68 -9.33 1.36
C LEU A 183 16.71 -9.07 2.87
N SER A 184 17.61 -9.74 3.60
CA SER A 184 17.81 -9.49 5.04
C SER A 184 18.35 -8.10 5.31
N ASP A 185 19.33 -7.65 4.52
CA ASP A 185 19.91 -6.31 4.63
C ASP A 185 18.90 -5.21 4.26
N VAL A 186 18.20 -5.36 3.13
CA VAL A 186 17.16 -4.41 2.70
C VAL A 186 16.06 -4.30 3.76
N ALA A 187 15.55 -5.43 4.24
CA ALA A 187 14.52 -5.45 5.27
C ALA A 187 15.00 -4.88 6.61
N SER A 188 16.27 -5.08 6.97
CA SER A 188 16.84 -4.51 8.19
C SER A 188 17.01 -3.00 8.09
N ALA A 189 17.48 -2.49 6.94
CA ALA A 189 17.58 -1.06 6.68
C ALA A 189 16.21 -0.37 6.72
N MET A 190 15.17 -0.98 6.12
CA MET A 190 13.81 -0.47 6.19
C MET A 190 13.19 -0.59 7.59
N ARG A 191 13.61 -1.58 8.38
CA ARG A 191 13.20 -1.69 9.78
C ARG A 191 13.77 -0.56 10.64
N GLU A 192 14.99 -0.11 10.38
CA GLU A 192 15.56 1.07 11.04
C GLU A 192 14.71 2.33 10.78
N GLU A 193 14.21 2.51 9.56
CA GLU A 193 13.25 3.58 9.23
C GLU A 193 11.96 3.47 10.06
N ILE A 194 11.38 2.27 10.16
CA ILE A 194 10.18 2.02 10.96
C ILE A 194 10.39 2.40 12.43
N LEU A 195 11.55 2.04 13.00
CA LEU A 195 11.88 2.34 14.39
C LEU A 195 12.06 3.85 14.62
N GLU A 196 12.74 4.56 13.71
CA GLU A 196 12.92 6.01 13.84
C GLU A 196 11.59 6.77 13.69
N LEU A 197 10.69 6.32 12.79
CA LEU A 197 9.33 6.84 12.68
C LEU A 197 8.55 6.62 14.00
N TYR A 198 8.68 5.43 14.59
CA TYR A 198 8.04 5.09 15.87
C TYR A 198 8.56 5.96 17.02
N ASP A 199 9.87 6.17 17.10
CA ASP A 199 10.53 7.02 18.10
C ASP A 199 10.08 8.48 17.96
N ASN A 200 9.70 8.90 16.75
CA ASN A 200 9.08 10.19 16.47
C ASN A 200 7.55 10.23 16.67
N GLY A 201 6.96 9.21 17.29
CA GLY A 201 5.55 9.17 17.72
C GLY A 201 4.59 8.50 16.74
N LEU A 202 5.05 7.98 15.59
CA LEU A 202 4.17 7.26 14.67
C LEU A 202 3.72 5.92 15.27
N ARG A 203 2.45 5.55 15.07
CA ARG A 203 1.87 4.29 15.61
C ARG A 203 1.13 3.45 14.57
N ASN A 204 1.06 3.90 13.32
CA ASN A 204 0.38 3.18 12.25
C ASN A 204 1.18 3.26 10.94
N ILE A 205 1.61 2.10 10.46
CA ILE A 205 2.36 1.93 9.22
C ILE A 205 1.67 0.88 8.35
N GLN A 206 1.63 1.12 7.05
CA GLN A 206 1.17 0.14 6.07
C GLN A 206 2.30 -0.16 5.09
N ILE A 207 2.60 -1.44 4.89
CA ILE A 207 3.50 -1.90 3.85
C ILE A 207 2.67 -2.25 2.61
N ASP A 208 2.97 -1.63 1.48
CA ASP A 208 2.22 -1.78 0.23
C ASP A 208 2.94 -2.75 -0.70
N ASP A 209 2.56 -4.02 -0.70
CA ASP A 209 3.18 -5.04 -1.56
C ASP A 209 2.22 -5.59 -2.63
N PRO A 210 2.17 -4.97 -3.83
CA PRO A 210 1.40 -5.51 -4.94
C PRO A 210 2.01 -6.79 -5.54
N ASN A 211 3.25 -7.18 -5.20
CA ASN A 211 3.88 -8.37 -5.78
C ASN A 211 3.20 -9.65 -5.29
N TRP A 212 2.63 -9.66 -4.08
CA TRP A 212 1.82 -10.78 -3.59
C TRP A 212 0.67 -11.12 -4.54
N SER A 213 -0.07 -10.10 -5.00
CA SER A 213 -1.19 -10.34 -5.92
C SER A 213 -0.72 -10.92 -7.26
N SER A 214 0.49 -10.58 -7.70
CA SER A 214 1.04 -11.09 -8.97
C SER A 214 1.11 -12.62 -9.00
N PHE A 215 1.36 -13.29 -7.88
CA PHE A 215 1.33 -14.76 -7.78
C PHE A 215 -0.07 -15.39 -7.98
N CYS A 216 -1.13 -14.60 -7.92
CA CYS A 216 -2.49 -15.04 -8.26
C CYS A 216 -2.71 -15.09 -9.78
N ASP A 217 -1.91 -14.36 -10.56
CA ASP A 217 -2.01 -14.32 -12.02
C ASP A 217 -1.47 -15.63 -12.64
N GLU A 218 -2.37 -16.38 -13.28
CA GLU A 218 -2.02 -17.67 -13.89
C GLU A 218 -1.06 -17.53 -15.07
N SER A 219 -1.21 -16.47 -15.86
CA SER A 219 -0.36 -16.23 -17.02
C SER A 219 1.07 -15.95 -16.58
N TRP A 220 1.24 -15.17 -15.51
CA TRP A 220 2.56 -14.84 -14.98
C TRP A 220 3.21 -16.05 -14.33
N THR A 221 2.50 -16.77 -13.46
CA THR A 221 3.05 -17.99 -12.82
C THR A 221 3.40 -19.09 -13.84
N LYS A 222 2.68 -19.19 -14.97
CA LYS A 222 3.09 -20.05 -16.11
C LYS A 222 4.37 -19.54 -16.78
N SER A 223 4.49 -18.23 -17.00
CA SER A 223 5.70 -17.63 -17.58
C SER A 223 6.92 -17.85 -16.69
N LEU A 224 6.81 -17.61 -15.37
CA LEU A 224 7.88 -17.88 -14.42
C LEU A 224 8.37 -19.33 -14.48
N ARG A 225 7.45 -20.32 -14.47
CA ARG A 225 7.81 -21.74 -14.59
C ARG A 225 8.50 -22.06 -15.92
N LYS A 226 8.03 -21.48 -17.04
CA LYS A 226 8.64 -21.65 -18.36
C LYS A 226 10.09 -21.15 -18.38
N HIS A 227 10.39 -20.10 -17.62
CA HIS A 227 11.73 -19.52 -17.49
C HIS A 227 12.54 -20.13 -16.32
N GLY A 228 12.10 -21.26 -15.75
CA GLY A 228 12.84 -21.98 -14.72
C GLY A 228 12.84 -21.33 -13.34
N VAL A 229 11.96 -20.36 -13.09
CA VAL A 229 11.87 -19.69 -11.79
C VAL A 229 11.12 -20.56 -10.79
N ASP A 230 11.76 -20.80 -9.64
CA ASP A 230 11.14 -21.50 -8.51
C ASP A 230 10.25 -20.54 -7.70
N ILE A 231 8.95 -20.59 -7.99
CA ILE A 231 7.92 -19.76 -7.32
C ILE A 231 7.84 -20.09 -5.81
N ARG A 232 8.09 -21.34 -5.41
CA ARG A 232 8.02 -21.71 -3.99
C ARG A 232 9.15 -21.04 -3.23
N LYS A 233 10.38 -21.15 -3.74
CA LYS A 233 11.56 -20.48 -3.16
C LYS A 233 11.35 -18.97 -3.11
N TRP A 234 10.79 -18.37 -4.17
CA TRP A 234 10.47 -16.94 -4.19
C TRP A 234 9.51 -16.56 -3.06
N LEU A 235 8.40 -17.29 -2.90
CA LEU A 235 7.46 -17.03 -1.80
C LEU A 235 8.10 -17.23 -0.41
N GLU A 236 9.02 -18.17 -0.26
CA GLU A 236 9.80 -18.36 0.98
C GLU A 236 10.70 -17.15 1.27
N LEU A 237 11.43 -16.65 0.26
CA LEU A 237 12.23 -15.42 0.35
C LEU A 237 11.38 -14.18 0.64
N THR A 238 10.20 -14.06 0.02
CA THR A 238 9.25 -12.98 0.29
C THR A 238 8.81 -12.98 1.75
N VAL A 239 8.41 -14.15 2.28
CA VAL A 239 8.03 -14.29 3.71
C VAL A 239 9.21 -13.94 4.62
N HIS A 240 10.42 -14.43 4.29
CA HIS A 240 11.63 -14.13 5.05
C HIS A 240 11.92 -12.63 5.15
N ALA A 241 11.86 -11.91 4.03
CA ALA A 241 12.10 -10.47 3.98
C ALA A 241 11.09 -9.69 4.84
N HIS A 242 9.79 -9.99 4.70
CA HIS A 242 8.75 -9.35 5.50
C HIS A 242 8.89 -9.68 7.00
N ASN A 243 9.20 -10.92 7.37
CA ASN A 243 9.38 -11.28 8.77
C ASN A 243 10.64 -10.63 9.37
N THR A 244 11.68 -10.44 8.56
CA THR A 244 12.88 -9.69 8.95
C THR A 244 12.56 -8.22 9.23
N LEU A 245 11.75 -7.58 8.36
CA LEU A 245 11.27 -6.21 8.55
C LEU A 245 10.47 -6.05 9.85
N LEU A 246 9.67 -7.07 10.20
CA LEU A 246 8.72 -7.04 11.31
C LEU A 246 9.29 -7.51 12.66
N ARG A 247 10.53 -8.00 12.69
CA ARG A 247 11.15 -8.56 13.89
C ARG A 247 11.32 -7.50 14.98
N ASP A 248 11.07 -7.85 16.24
CA ASP A 248 11.33 -7.01 17.42
C ASP A 248 10.81 -5.56 17.27
N LEU A 249 9.63 -5.38 16.67
CA LEU A 249 8.95 -4.08 16.60
C LEU A 249 8.15 -3.83 17.89
N PRO A 250 7.95 -2.55 18.29
CA PRO A 250 7.17 -2.20 19.48
C PRO A 250 5.74 -2.78 19.45
N ALA A 251 5.25 -3.23 20.60
CA ALA A 251 3.97 -3.95 20.68
C ALA A 251 2.74 -3.08 20.36
N ASP A 252 2.84 -1.77 20.56
CA ASP A 252 1.81 -0.76 20.28
C ASP A 252 1.91 -0.15 18.86
N LEU A 253 2.91 -0.56 18.07
CA LEU A 253 2.99 -0.20 16.65
C LEU A 253 2.04 -1.07 15.83
N ASN A 254 1.06 -0.44 15.19
CA ASN A 254 0.22 -1.11 14.21
C ASN A 254 0.96 -1.14 12.87
N ILE A 255 1.16 -2.34 12.33
CA ILE A 255 1.71 -2.53 11.00
C ILE A 255 0.88 -3.52 10.19
N GLY A 256 0.37 -3.04 9.05
CA GLY A 256 -0.46 -3.81 8.14
C GLY A 256 0.22 -4.05 6.79
N LEU A 257 -0.28 -5.04 6.05
CA LEU A 257 0.15 -5.35 4.69
C LEU A 257 -1.01 -5.09 3.72
N HIS A 258 -0.83 -4.16 2.81
CA HIS A 258 -1.75 -3.94 1.70
C HIS A 258 -1.30 -4.68 0.46
N ILE A 259 -2.23 -5.42 -0.15
CA ILE A 259 -1.97 -6.21 -1.34
C ILE A 259 -2.82 -5.68 -2.49
N CYS A 260 -2.22 -4.78 -3.26
CA CYS A 260 -2.87 -4.10 -4.37
C CYS A 260 -2.88 -4.97 -5.65
N ARG A 261 -3.87 -4.76 -6.53
CA ARG A 261 -3.92 -5.30 -7.92
C ARG A 261 -3.73 -4.22 -8.98
N GLY A 262 -3.05 -3.14 -8.60
CA GLY A 262 -2.74 -1.98 -9.41
C GLY A 262 -3.88 -0.97 -9.50
N ASN A 263 -3.50 0.31 -9.48
CA ASN A 263 -4.40 1.44 -9.73
C ASN A 263 -3.74 2.47 -10.65
N TYR A 264 -3.15 2.00 -11.76
CA TYR A 264 -2.57 2.89 -12.76
C TYR A 264 -3.63 3.86 -13.33
N PRO A 265 -3.20 5.00 -13.92
CA PRO A 265 -4.11 6.01 -14.45
C PRO A 265 -5.25 5.43 -15.29
N LYS A 266 -6.46 5.98 -15.13
CA LYS A 266 -7.72 5.46 -15.71
C LYS A 266 -8.15 4.09 -15.16
N GLY A 267 -7.75 3.77 -13.94
CA GLY A 267 -8.16 2.55 -13.24
C GLY A 267 -7.56 1.27 -13.83
N VAL A 268 -6.43 1.37 -14.53
CA VAL A 268 -5.76 0.21 -15.11
C VAL A 268 -5.24 -0.70 -13.99
N TYR A 269 -5.72 -1.94 -13.97
CA TYR A 269 -5.27 -2.99 -13.06
C TYR A 269 -4.12 -3.79 -13.69
N ILE A 270 -3.34 -4.47 -12.84
CA ILE A 270 -2.20 -5.31 -13.26
C ILE A 270 -2.49 -6.80 -13.17
N VAL A 271 -3.41 -7.22 -12.29
CA VAL A 271 -3.61 -8.62 -11.91
C VAL A 271 -5.10 -8.97 -11.82
N SER A 272 -5.43 -10.22 -12.14
CA SER A 272 -6.75 -10.85 -11.93
C SER A 272 -6.59 -12.18 -11.16
N GLY A 273 -7.61 -12.55 -10.38
CA GLY A 273 -7.63 -13.81 -9.62
C GLY A 273 -7.75 -13.64 -8.10
N GLY A 274 -8.39 -14.60 -7.45
CA GLY A 274 -8.56 -14.66 -6.01
C GLY A 274 -7.27 -15.03 -5.27
N TYR A 275 -7.20 -14.70 -3.97
CA TYR A 275 -6.03 -14.93 -3.12
C TYR A 275 -5.75 -16.39 -2.76
N GLU A 276 -6.59 -17.35 -3.16
CA GLU A 276 -6.56 -18.73 -2.66
C GLU A 276 -5.17 -19.38 -2.74
N LYS A 277 -4.43 -19.11 -3.82
CA LYS A 277 -3.09 -19.67 -4.06
C LYS A 277 -2.04 -19.24 -3.04
N ILE A 278 -2.20 -18.08 -2.43
CA ILE A 278 -1.23 -17.49 -1.49
C ILE A 278 -1.76 -17.37 -0.07
N ALA A 279 -3.08 -17.43 0.14
CA ALA A 279 -3.73 -17.07 1.39
C ALA A 279 -3.21 -17.83 2.62
N ALA A 280 -3.03 -19.15 2.52
CA ALA A 280 -2.52 -19.94 3.63
C ALA A 280 -1.11 -19.47 4.07
N LYS A 281 -0.19 -19.32 3.13
CA LYS A 281 1.19 -18.87 3.39
C LYS A 281 1.21 -17.41 3.87
N LEU A 282 0.49 -16.54 3.16
CA LEU A 282 0.36 -15.12 3.49
C LEU A 282 -0.12 -14.91 4.93
N PHE A 283 -1.25 -15.50 5.31
CA PHE A 283 -1.88 -15.21 6.61
C PHE A 283 -1.22 -15.93 7.78
N ARG A 284 -0.58 -17.09 7.54
CA ARG A 284 -0.03 -17.93 8.60
C ARG A 284 1.47 -17.76 8.79
N GLU A 285 2.21 -17.46 7.72
CA GLU A 285 3.67 -17.43 7.76
C GLU A 285 4.26 -16.02 7.78
N THR A 286 3.52 -14.99 7.34
CA THR A 286 3.97 -13.61 7.57
C THR A 286 3.63 -13.14 8.99
N ALA A 287 4.44 -12.26 9.57
CA ALA A 287 4.23 -11.73 10.91
C ALA A 287 3.16 -10.61 10.98
N TYR A 288 2.59 -10.17 9.85
CA TYR A 288 1.56 -9.10 9.81
C TYR A 288 0.25 -9.48 10.48
N LYS A 289 -0.28 -8.61 11.33
CA LYS A 289 -1.55 -8.84 12.03
C LYS A 289 -2.77 -8.35 11.24
N ILE A 290 -2.58 -7.43 10.30
CA ILE A 290 -3.64 -6.75 9.56
C ILE A 290 -3.34 -6.85 8.06
N PHE A 291 -4.33 -7.26 7.28
CA PHE A 291 -4.23 -7.38 5.81
C PHE A 291 -5.27 -6.49 5.12
N TYR A 292 -4.85 -5.61 4.22
CA TYR A 292 -5.73 -4.79 3.39
C TYR A 292 -5.89 -5.45 2.02
N LEU A 293 -7.06 -6.02 1.76
CA LEU A 293 -7.30 -6.89 0.60
C LEU A 293 -8.40 -6.35 -0.31
N GLU A 294 -8.11 -6.25 -1.61
CA GLU A 294 -9.09 -5.87 -2.63
C GLU A 294 -10.18 -6.93 -2.83
N PHE A 295 -11.45 -6.52 -2.69
CA PHE A 295 -12.64 -7.31 -2.99
C PHE A 295 -13.74 -6.43 -3.60
N ASP A 296 -13.43 -5.45 -4.44
CA ASP A 296 -14.43 -4.55 -5.00
C ASP A 296 -15.30 -5.20 -6.09
N SER A 297 -14.70 -6.11 -6.86
CA SER A 297 -15.23 -6.61 -8.14
C SER A 297 -15.06 -8.13 -8.26
N PRO A 298 -15.86 -8.82 -9.09
CA PRO A 298 -15.71 -10.26 -9.34
C PRO A 298 -14.30 -10.66 -9.84
N ARG A 299 -13.62 -9.74 -10.53
CA ARG A 299 -12.24 -9.89 -10.99
C ARG A 299 -11.25 -10.10 -9.83
N ALA A 300 -11.47 -9.44 -8.70
CA ALA A 300 -10.63 -9.55 -7.51
C ALA A 300 -10.75 -10.92 -6.81
N GLY A 301 -11.78 -11.70 -7.18
CA GLY A 301 -12.07 -13.02 -6.63
C GLY A 301 -13.22 -13.00 -5.63
N ASP A 302 -13.39 -14.11 -4.93
CA ASP A 302 -14.38 -14.29 -3.87
C ASP A 302 -13.74 -14.25 -2.46
N PHE A 303 -14.57 -14.36 -1.43
CA PHE A 303 -14.13 -14.37 -0.04
C PHE A 303 -13.59 -15.72 0.45
N GLY A 304 -13.63 -16.77 -0.36
CA GLY A 304 -13.16 -18.12 -0.01
C GLY A 304 -11.77 -18.16 0.66
N PRO A 305 -10.78 -17.35 0.23
CA PRO A 305 -9.46 -17.32 0.86
C PRO A 305 -9.47 -16.91 2.34
N LEU A 306 -10.51 -16.20 2.80
CA LEU A 306 -10.61 -15.75 4.20
C LEU A 306 -10.76 -16.91 5.20
N LYS A 307 -11.12 -18.12 4.75
CA LYS A 307 -11.13 -19.32 5.59
C LYS A 307 -9.76 -19.64 6.22
N HIS A 308 -8.69 -19.10 5.63
CA HIS A 308 -7.32 -19.32 6.09
C HIS A 308 -6.88 -18.35 7.20
N ILE A 309 -7.69 -17.33 7.53
CA ILE A 309 -7.36 -16.28 8.51
C ILE A 309 -7.29 -16.86 9.94
N PRO A 310 -6.13 -16.75 10.63
CA PRO A 310 -6.00 -17.14 12.03
C PRO A 310 -6.72 -16.19 12.99
N ALA A 311 -6.99 -16.67 14.21
CA ALA A 311 -7.57 -15.87 15.31
C ALA A 311 -6.76 -14.61 15.69
N SER A 312 -5.44 -14.64 15.47
CA SER A 312 -4.54 -13.54 15.77
C SER A 312 -4.48 -12.46 14.69
N ARG A 313 -5.24 -12.60 13.59
CA ARG A 313 -5.17 -11.69 12.43
C ARG A 313 -6.52 -11.06 12.12
N ALA A 314 -6.49 -9.97 11.38
CA ALA A 314 -7.67 -9.31 10.86
C ALA A 314 -7.49 -8.86 9.40
N VAL A 315 -8.61 -8.60 8.75
CA VAL A 315 -8.67 -8.16 7.35
C VAL A 315 -9.45 -6.85 7.28
N VAL A 316 -8.84 -5.88 6.61
CA VAL A 316 -9.52 -4.68 6.13
C VAL A 316 -10.02 -4.99 4.72
N LEU A 317 -11.33 -5.13 4.58
CA LEU A 317 -11.97 -5.51 3.32
C LEU A 317 -12.11 -4.29 2.41
N GLY A 318 -11.40 -4.32 1.30
CA GLY A 318 -11.48 -3.33 0.24
C GLY A 318 -12.74 -3.50 -0.62
N VAL A 319 -13.88 -2.99 -0.15
CA VAL A 319 -15.22 -3.24 -0.74
C VAL A 319 -15.77 -2.11 -1.61
N VAL A 320 -15.11 -0.95 -1.59
CA VAL A 320 -15.45 0.23 -2.38
C VAL A 320 -14.39 0.47 -3.46
N SER A 321 -14.79 0.57 -4.72
CA SER A 321 -13.89 0.82 -5.83
C SER A 321 -13.40 2.27 -5.82
N THR A 322 -12.09 2.44 -5.95
CA THR A 322 -11.45 3.75 -6.23
C THR A 322 -11.24 4.03 -7.72
N LYS A 323 -11.67 3.11 -8.58
CA LYS A 323 -11.44 3.16 -10.03
C LYS A 323 -12.66 3.66 -10.80
N GLU A 324 -13.84 3.48 -10.22
CA GLU A 324 -15.12 3.81 -10.83
C GLU A 324 -15.80 4.96 -10.11
N ALA A 325 -16.32 5.93 -10.87
CA ALA A 325 -17.05 7.07 -10.35
C ALA A 325 -18.35 6.67 -9.63
N LYS A 326 -18.96 5.55 -10.03
CA LYS A 326 -20.21 5.05 -9.47
C LYS A 326 -20.05 4.74 -7.99
N LEU A 327 -20.92 5.30 -7.17
CA LEU A 327 -21.02 4.95 -5.75
C LEU A 327 -21.62 3.56 -5.60
N GLU A 328 -21.05 2.76 -4.71
CA GLU A 328 -21.51 1.42 -4.41
C GLU A 328 -22.88 1.45 -3.71
N ASN A 329 -23.72 0.46 -3.98
CA ASN A 329 -25.01 0.34 -3.30
C ASN A 329 -24.78 -0.05 -1.83
N PHE A 330 -25.37 0.72 -0.91
CA PHE A 330 -25.20 0.54 0.52
C PHE A 330 -25.61 -0.86 0.99
N SER A 331 -26.83 -1.30 0.68
CA SER A 331 -27.37 -2.59 1.14
C SER A 331 -26.61 -3.78 0.55
N GLU A 332 -26.27 -3.73 -0.74
CA GLU A 332 -25.46 -4.77 -1.38
C GLU A 332 -24.07 -4.85 -0.76
N THR A 333 -23.42 -3.71 -0.52
CA THR A 333 -22.09 -3.67 0.09
C THR A 333 -22.11 -4.22 1.50
N LYS A 334 -23.13 -3.87 2.30
CA LYS A 334 -23.35 -4.42 3.63
C LYS A 334 -23.46 -5.95 3.61
N GLU A 335 -24.30 -6.50 2.72
CA GLU A 335 -24.45 -7.95 2.61
C GLU A 335 -23.15 -8.65 2.18
N ARG A 336 -22.33 -8.01 1.32
CA ARG A 336 -21.01 -8.53 0.96
C ARG A 336 -20.07 -8.60 2.16
N ILE A 337 -20.04 -7.57 3.01
CA ILE A 337 -19.25 -7.56 4.25
C ILE A 337 -19.73 -8.69 5.18
N LEU A 338 -21.04 -8.88 5.33
CA LEU A 338 -21.60 -9.97 6.12
C LEU A 338 -21.28 -11.35 5.52
N ALA A 339 -21.22 -11.48 4.20
CA ALA A 339 -20.81 -12.72 3.54
C ALA A 339 -19.34 -13.07 3.85
N ALA A 340 -18.44 -12.09 3.86
CA ALA A 340 -17.06 -12.29 4.29
C ALA A 340 -16.98 -12.75 5.76
N ALA A 341 -17.80 -12.18 6.65
CA ALA A 341 -17.89 -12.59 8.04
C ALA A 341 -18.36 -14.05 8.19
N ARG A 342 -19.34 -14.49 7.38
CA ARG A 342 -19.81 -15.89 7.35
C ARG A 342 -18.68 -16.86 6.98
N VAL A 343 -17.86 -16.55 5.96
CA VAL A 343 -16.74 -17.41 5.58
C VAL A 343 -15.74 -17.60 6.72
N ILE A 344 -15.40 -16.52 7.44
CA ILE A 344 -14.49 -16.60 8.60
C ILE A 344 -15.14 -17.37 9.74
N ALA A 345 -16.42 -17.10 10.02
CA ALA A 345 -17.20 -17.76 11.06
C ALA A 345 -17.26 -19.28 10.85
N ASP A 346 -17.62 -19.73 9.65
CA ASP A 346 -17.73 -21.14 9.29
C ASP A 346 -16.37 -21.86 9.41
N ALA A 347 -15.31 -21.23 8.91
CA ALA A 347 -13.96 -21.80 8.96
C ALA A 347 -13.41 -21.94 10.39
N ARG A 348 -13.91 -21.11 11.32
CA ARG A 348 -13.41 -21.04 12.69
C ARG A 348 -14.37 -21.61 13.74
N GLY A 349 -15.59 -21.96 13.36
CA GLY A 349 -16.61 -22.41 14.29
C GLY A 349 -17.02 -21.34 15.31
N ILE A 350 -17.01 -20.06 14.91
CA ILE A 350 -17.46 -18.93 15.74
C ILE A 350 -18.72 -18.32 15.13
N SER A 351 -19.39 -17.40 15.85
CA SER A 351 -20.56 -16.74 15.28
C SER A 351 -20.17 -15.72 14.19
N LYS A 352 -21.08 -15.44 13.26
CA LYS A 352 -20.91 -14.39 12.24
C LYS A 352 -20.62 -13.02 12.88
N ASP A 353 -21.29 -12.70 13.98
CA ASP A 353 -21.12 -11.43 14.66
C ASP A 353 -19.74 -11.34 15.33
N GLU A 354 -19.28 -12.42 15.95
CA GLU A 354 -17.93 -12.52 16.51
C GLU A 354 -16.84 -12.41 15.43
N ALA A 355 -17.02 -13.07 14.27
CA ALA A 355 -16.15 -12.89 13.11
C ALA A 355 -16.12 -11.43 12.62
N LEU A 356 -17.29 -10.79 12.51
CA LEU A 356 -17.42 -9.37 12.12
C LEU A 356 -16.73 -8.44 13.13
N GLN A 357 -16.86 -8.70 14.43
CA GLN A 357 -16.27 -7.89 15.49
C GLN A 357 -14.76 -8.12 15.62
N GLU A 358 -14.26 -9.33 15.52
CA GLU A 358 -12.86 -9.62 15.85
C GLU A 358 -11.92 -9.70 14.65
N HIS A 359 -12.43 -9.73 13.42
CA HIS A 359 -11.60 -9.99 12.23
C HIS A 359 -11.77 -9.02 11.10
N LEU A 360 -12.81 -8.18 11.11
CA LEU A 360 -13.16 -7.36 9.97
C LEU A 360 -13.15 -5.86 10.27
N ALA A 361 -12.61 -5.14 9.29
CA ALA A 361 -12.75 -3.71 9.06
C ALA A 361 -12.99 -3.51 7.55
N ILE A 362 -13.26 -2.28 7.14
CA ILE A 362 -13.54 -1.94 5.74
C ILE A 362 -12.73 -0.75 5.26
N SER A 363 -12.43 -0.74 3.97
CA SER A 363 -11.76 0.36 3.28
C SER A 363 -12.21 0.42 1.82
N PRO A 364 -11.78 1.45 1.06
CA PRO A 364 -11.71 1.33 -0.39
C PRO A 364 -10.73 0.20 -0.76
N GLN A 365 -10.83 -0.30 -1.98
CA GLN A 365 -9.99 -1.41 -2.45
C GLN A 365 -8.49 -1.08 -2.44
N CYS A 366 -8.16 0.15 -2.82
CA CYS A 366 -6.81 0.66 -3.04
C CYS A 366 -6.81 2.14 -2.65
N GLY A 367 -5.67 2.82 -2.73
CA GLY A 367 -5.63 4.28 -2.69
C GLY A 367 -6.37 4.89 -3.89
N PHE A 368 -6.74 6.16 -3.81
CA PHE A 368 -7.46 6.86 -4.88
C PHE A 368 -6.55 7.40 -5.98
N SER A 369 -5.22 7.48 -5.76
CA SER A 369 -4.26 7.97 -6.77
C SER A 369 -2.87 7.41 -6.52
N SER A 370 -2.56 6.25 -7.10
CA SER A 370 -1.22 5.64 -7.00
C SER A 370 -0.20 6.23 -8.00
N ASP A 371 -0.61 7.21 -8.81
CA ASP A 371 0.22 7.91 -9.77
C ASP A 371 -0.17 9.40 -9.78
N HIS A 372 0.81 10.30 -9.85
CA HIS A 372 0.59 11.76 -9.81
C HIS A 372 -0.43 12.25 -10.86
N SER A 373 -0.56 11.54 -11.99
CA SER A 373 -1.35 11.98 -13.15
C SER A 373 -2.87 11.82 -13.00
N GLY A 374 -3.35 11.30 -11.86
CA GLY A 374 -4.79 11.21 -11.55
C GLY A 374 -5.21 9.90 -10.91
N GLY A 375 -6.53 9.68 -10.82
CA GLY A 375 -7.13 8.46 -10.25
C GLY A 375 -7.93 7.65 -11.27
N GLY A 376 -8.96 6.97 -10.77
CA GLY A 376 -9.94 6.26 -11.58
C GLY A 376 -10.65 7.16 -12.59
N GLU A 377 -11.15 6.57 -13.67
CA GLU A 377 -11.85 7.32 -14.72
C GLU A 377 -13.13 7.97 -14.16
N GLY A 378 -13.22 9.30 -14.28
CA GLY A 378 -14.34 10.09 -13.77
C GLY A 378 -14.43 10.23 -12.24
N VAL A 379 -13.47 9.69 -11.48
CA VAL A 379 -13.45 9.81 -10.02
C VAL A 379 -12.92 11.18 -9.63
N THR A 380 -13.79 12.03 -9.07
CA THR A 380 -13.45 13.37 -8.58
C THR A 380 -13.19 13.38 -7.08
N GLN A 381 -12.63 14.46 -6.53
CA GLN A 381 -12.48 14.61 -5.08
C GLN A 381 -13.82 14.52 -4.35
N ALA A 382 -14.90 15.10 -4.91
CA ALA A 382 -16.23 14.98 -4.33
C ALA A 382 -16.67 13.51 -4.20
N ILE A 383 -16.49 12.72 -5.27
CA ILE A 383 -16.81 11.28 -5.27
C ILE A 383 -15.93 10.51 -4.28
N MET A 384 -14.64 10.86 -4.17
CA MET A 384 -13.75 10.26 -3.16
C MET A 384 -14.30 10.47 -1.74
N TRP A 385 -14.71 11.69 -1.39
CA TRP A 385 -15.29 11.98 -0.07
C TRP A 385 -16.64 11.27 0.13
N GLU A 386 -17.49 11.20 -0.90
CA GLU A 386 -18.75 10.43 -0.84
C GLU A 386 -18.51 8.94 -0.59
N LYS A 387 -17.48 8.34 -1.22
CA LYS A 387 -17.07 6.94 -1.02
C LYS A 387 -16.54 6.70 0.39
N LEU A 388 -15.74 7.62 0.94
CA LEU A 388 -15.26 7.54 2.32
C LEU A 388 -16.42 7.69 3.33
N LYS A 389 -17.38 8.58 3.04
CA LYS A 389 -18.63 8.71 3.79
C LYS A 389 -19.46 7.43 3.76
N LEU A 390 -19.60 6.78 2.60
CA LEU A 390 -20.31 5.51 2.48
C LEU A 390 -19.73 4.44 3.41
N LEU A 391 -18.41 4.29 3.45
CA LEU A 391 -17.75 3.33 4.35
C LEU A 391 -18.02 3.66 5.82
N ARG A 392 -17.98 4.94 6.18
CA ARG A 392 -18.27 5.41 7.54
C ARG A 392 -19.72 5.13 7.97
N ASP A 393 -20.67 5.29 7.04
CA ASP A 393 -22.08 5.05 7.29
C ASP A 393 -22.36 3.53 7.38
N LEU A 394 -21.72 2.71 6.54
CA LEU A 394 -21.74 1.23 6.64
C LEU A 394 -21.20 0.76 7.98
N ALA A 395 -20.08 1.33 8.44
CA ALA A 395 -19.50 0.94 9.70
C ALA A 395 -20.36 1.31 10.90
N ALA A 396 -21.07 2.44 10.85
CA ALA A 396 -22.01 2.83 11.90
C ALA A 396 -23.13 1.80 12.09
N GLU A 397 -23.57 1.14 11.01
CA GLU A 397 -24.59 0.09 11.10
C GLU A 397 -24.01 -1.27 11.50
N LEU A 398 -22.82 -1.62 11.00
CA LEU A 398 -22.20 -2.93 11.25
C LEU A 398 -21.53 -3.03 12.63
N TRP A 399 -21.09 -1.92 13.21
CA TRP A 399 -20.42 -1.90 14.51
C TRP A 399 -20.97 -0.81 15.46
N PRO A 400 -22.26 -0.76 15.85
CA PRO A 400 -22.88 0.41 16.49
C PRO A 400 -22.14 1.04 17.70
N ASN A 401 -21.38 0.23 18.45
CA ASN A 401 -20.56 0.68 19.58
C ASN A 401 -19.11 1.05 19.22
N TRP A 402 -18.76 1.08 17.94
CA TRP A 402 -17.40 1.46 17.52
C TRP A 402 -17.17 2.89 17.96
N ARG A 403 -18.01 3.85 17.55
CA ARG A 403 -17.83 5.29 17.87
C ARG A 403 -17.86 5.69 19.35
N SER A 404 -18.28 4.86 20.30
CA SER A 404 -18.41 5.30 21.72
C SER A 404 -17.07 5.56 22.40
N SER A 405 -15.96 5.01 21.89
CA SER A 405 -14.59 5.39 22.30
C SER A 405 -14.02 6.61 21.55
N TYR A 406 -14.85 7.28 20.72
CA TYR A 406 -14.41 8.28 19.73
C TYR A 406 -14.99 9.69 19.96
N VAL A 407 -15.92 9.89 20.92
CA VAL A 407 -16.66 11.17 21.10
C VAL A 407 -16.06 12.09 22.16
N ASP A 408 -15.23 11.60 23.08
CA ASP A 408 -14.73 12.41 24.20
C ASP A 408 -13.57 13.36 23.85
N SER A 409 -12.94 13.26 22.66
CA SER A 409 -11.83 14.15 22.26
C SER A 409 -12.22 15.29 21.32
N ASP A 410 -13.40 15.25 20.69
CA ASP A 410 -13.81 16.23 19.67
C ASP A 410 -14.77 17.31 20.24
N ARG A 411 -14.94 17.35 21.57
CA ARG A 411 -15.86 18.28 22.28
C ARG A 411 -15.21 19.07 23.43
N SER A 412 -13.90 19.27 23.41
CA SER A 412 -13.21 20.19 24.34
C SER A 412 -12.56 21.35 23.61
#